data_AF-D6K1X2-F1
#
_entry.id   AF-D6K1X2-F1
#
_cell.length_a   1.000
_cell.length_b   1.000
_cell.length_c   1.000
_cell.angle_alpha   90.00
_cell.angle_beta   90.00
_cell.angle_gamma   90.00
#
_symmetry.space_group_name_H-M   'P 1'
#
loop_
_entity.id
_entity.type
_entity.pdbx_description
1 polymer ?
#
loop_
_entity_poly.entity_id
_entity_poly.type
_entity_poly.pdbx_seq_one_letter_code
_entity_poly.pdbx_strand_id
1 'polypeptide(L)'
;MVNTRAHLRALENAMSLRFIGIDPNTGQGESPTVWVDESKGEVVIQGWKPDAETEAECARFQAPGHAVGIPDHEQVVRIPARMTSILREACDAAERAQLR
;
A
#
# COMPACT_ATOMS: atom_id res chain seq x y z
N MET A 1 25.10 -22.00 -18.68
CA MET A 1 24.65 -22.36 -17.32
C MET A 1 24.43 -21.08 -16.55
N VAL A 2 23.18 -20.67 -16.36
CA VAL A 2 22.85 -19.52 -15.50
C VAL A 2 23.06 -19.96 -14.06
N ASN A 3 23.82 -19.19 -13.29
CA ASN A 3 24.16 -19.50 -11.91
C ASN A 3 22.89 -19.45 -11.03
N THR A 4 22.27 -20.60 -10.82
CA THR A 4 20.98 -20.76 -10.11
C THR A 4 21.00 -20.14 -8.70
N ARG A 5 22.18 -20.07 -8.06
CA ARG A 5 22.35 -19.40 -6.74
C ARG A 5 22.18 -17.89 -6.78
N ALA A 6 22.57 -17.22 -7.87
CA ALA A 6 22.39 -15.77 -8.01
C ALA A 6 20.92 -15.42 -8.29
N HIS A 7 20.21 -16.27 -9.04
CA HIS A 7 18.79 -16.13 -9.31
C HIS A 7 17.94 -16.38 -8.05
N LEU A 8 18.30 -17.39 -7.24
CA LEU A 8 17.64 -17.66 -5.96
C LEU A 8 17.85 -16.54 -4.93
N ARG A 9 19.05 -15.95 -4.85
CA ARG A 9 19.28 -14.76 -4.00
C ARG A 9 18.53 -13.50 -4.46
N ALA A 10 18.36 -13.33 -5.78
CA ALA A 10 17.55 -12.22 -6.31
C ALA A 10 16.05 -12.41 -6.04
N LEU A 11 15.57 -13.66 -5.95
CA LEU A 11 14.21 -14.00 -5.55
C LEU A 11 14.00 -13.90 -4.03
N GLU A 12 15.03 -14.17 -3.21
CA GLU A 12 14.99 -13.95 -1.75
C GLU A 12 15.00 -12.46 -1.36
N ASN A 13 15.53 -11.59 -2.22
CA ASN A 13 15.48 -10.13 -2.08
C ASN A 13 14.21 -9.50 -2.68
N ALA A 14 13.32 -10.29 -3.27
CA ALA A 14 12.06 -9.81 -3.82
C ALA A 14 10.94 -10.04 -2.79
N MET A 15 10.39 -8.96 -2.24
CA MET A 15 9.14 -8.93 -1.43
C MET A 15 9.22 -9.27 0.07
N SER A 16 10.20 -8.74 0.81
CA SER A 16 10.08 -8.71 2.28
C SER A 16 9.09 -7.62 2.73
N LEU A 17 7.79 -7.90 2.63
CA LEU A 17 6.77 -7.03 3.20
C LEU A 17 6.87 -7.04 4.73
N ARG A 18 7.25 -5.91 5.31
CA ARG A 18 7.21 -5.70 6.75
C ARG A 18 5.79 -5.37 7.18
N PHE A 19 5.19 -6.22 8.01
CA PHE A 19 3.90 -5.93 8.63
C PHE A 19 4.00 -4.73 9.59
N ILE A 20 3.05 -3.81 9.49
CA ILE A 20 2.96 -2.63 10.38
C ILE A 20 1.77 -2.76 11.32
N GLY A 21 0.61 -3.14 10.80
CA GLY A 21 -0.58 -3.25 11.63
C GLY A 21 -1.83 -3.63 10.87
N ILE A 22 -2.87 -3.89 11.65
CA ILE A 22 -4.21 -4.26 11.21
C ILE A 22 -5.22 -3.39 11.97
N ASP A 23 -6.40 -3.21 11.41
CA ASP A 23 -7.49 -2.50 12.05
C ASP A 23 -7.75 -3.04 13.49
N PRO A 24 -7.68 -2.19 14.53
CA PRO A 24 -7.85 -2.63 15.92
C PRO A 24 -9.27 -3.04 16.28
N ASN A 25 -10.29 -2.70 15.47
CA ASN A 25 -11.69 -3.02 15.73
C ASN A 25 -12.15 -4.32 15.02
N THR A 26 -11.23 -5.24 14.77
CA THR A 26 -11.51 -6.43 13.97
C THR A 26 -12.32 -7.46 14.76
N GLY A 27 -13.60 -7.60 14.38
CA GLY A 27 -14.55 -8.52 15.01
C GLY A 27 -15.02 -9.67 14.12
N GLN A 28 -15.19 -9.48 12.80
CA GLN A 28 -15.70 -10.51 11.88
C GLN A 28 -15.26 -10.31 10.41
N GLY A 29 -14.03 -10.69 10.08
CA GLY A 29 -13.65 -11.06 8.70
C GLY A 29 -13.16 -9.97 7.74
N GLU A 30 -13.32 -8.69 8.06
CA GLU A 30 -12.75 -7.59 7.27
C GLU A 30 -11.74 -6.82 8.08
N SER A 31 -10.51 -6.72 7.59
CA SER A 31 -9.41 -6.17 8.36
C SER A 31 -8.46 -5.39 7.46
N PRO A 32 -8.68 -4.08 7.30
CA PRO A 32 -7.70 -3.22 6.68
C PRO A 32 -6.31 -3.47 7.29
N THR A 33 -5.31 -3.65 6.42
CA THR A 33 -3.98 -4.13 6.80
C THR A 33 -2.91 -3.32 6.07
N VAL A 34 -1.83 -3.02 6.77
CA VAL A 34 -0.75 -2.17 6.27
C VAL A 34 0.59 -2.88 6.40
N TRP A 35 1.36 -2.85 5.32
CA TRP A 35 2.75 -3.32 5.23
C TRP A 35 3.65 -2.23 4.64
N VAL A 36 4.96 -2.44 4.73
CA VAL A 36 5.98 -1.69 4.00
C VAL A 36 6.83 -2.64 3.17
N ASP A 37 6.96 -2.39 1.88
CA ASP A 37 7.99 -3.03 1.05
C ASP A 37 9.29 -2.24 1.25
N GLU A 38 10.12 -2.68 2.21
CA GLU A 38 11.38 -2.01 2.54
C GLU A 38 12.37 -2.01 1.36
N SER A 39 12.22 -2.93 0.38
CA SER A 39 13.08 -2.98 -0.80
C SER A 39 12.78 -1.88 -1.82
N LYS A 40 11.55 -1.36 -1.81
CA LYS A 40 11.08 -0.30 -2.71
C LYS A 40 10.79 1.02 -2.01
N GLY A 41 10.77 1.02 -0.68
CA GLY A 41 10.33 2.17 0.11
C GLY A 41 8.85 2.49 -0.11
N GLU A 42 8.02 1.47 -0.35
CA GLU A 42 6.60 1.59 -0.65
C GLU A 42 5.73 1.20 0.56
N VAL A 43 4.65 1.94 0.79
CA VAL A 43 3.59 1.54 1.73
C VAL A 43 2.55 0.72 0.97
N VAL A 44 2.24 -0.48 1.44
CA VAL A 44 1.27 -1.40 0.83
C VAL A 44 0.05 -1.50 1.74
N ILE A 45 -1.14 -1.27 1.16
CA ILE A 45 -2.39 -1.16 1.93
C ILE A 45 -3.45 -2.09 1.34
N GLN A 46 -4.05 -2.91 2.19
CA GLN A 46 -5.33 -3.55 1.95
C GLN A 46 -6.43 -2.76 2.68
N GLY A 47 -7.45 -2.32 1.97
CA GLY A 47 -8.56 -1.53 2.51
C GLY A 47 -9.93 -1.98 2.00
N TRP A 48 -10.97 -1.21 2.32
CA TRP A 48 -12.30 -1.41 1.76
C TRP A 48 -12.39 -0.78 0.38
N LYS A 49 -13.23 -1.36 -0.48
CA LYS A 49 -13.57 -0.75 -1.77
C LYS A 49 -14.43 0.50 -1.54
N PRO A 50 -14.30 1.54 -2.38
CA PRO A 50 -15.24 2.65 -2.38
C PRO A 50 -16.63 2.19 -2.82
N ASP A 51 -17.65 2.95 -2.42
CA ASP A 51 -18.93 2.91 -3.12
C ASP A 51 -18.84 3.74 -4.41
N ALA A 52 -19.83 3.58 -5.29
CA ALA A 52 -19.83 4.23 -6.60
C ALA A 52 -19.80 5.77 -6.51
N GLU A 53 -20.39 6.36 -5.47
CA GLU A 53 -20.39 7.80 -5.27
C GLU A 53 -19.00 8.31 -4.89
N THR A 54 -18.35 7.66 -3.92
CA THR A 54 -16.99 7.98 -3.48
C THR A 54 -15.99 7.82 -4.64
N GLU A 55 -16.09 6.73 -5.39
CA GLU A 55 -15.20 6.47 -6.53
C GLU A 55 -15.39 7.51 -7.65
N ALA A 56 -16.63 7.85 -7.97
CA ALA A 56 -16.93 8.89 -8.95
C ALA A 56 -16.41 10.26 -8.52
N GLU A 57 -16.49 10.60 -7.23
CA GLU A 57 -15.95 11.86 -6.72
C GLU A 57 -14.42 11.91 -6.81
N CYS A 58 -13.73 10.82 -6.47
CA CYS A 58 -12.28 10.70 -6.70
C CYS A 58 -11.93 10.84 -8.18
N ALA A 59 -12.68 10.19 -9.07
CA ALA A 59 -12.44 10.23 -10.52
C ALA A 59 -12.64 11.62 -11.14
N ARG A 60 -13.43 12.51 -10.52
CA ARG A 60 -13.62 13.89 -10.98
C ARG A 60 -12.43 14.79 -10.67
N PHE A 61 -11.57 14.40 -9.72
CA PHE A 61 -10.44 15.22 -9.34
C PHE A 61 -9.41 15.28 -10.48
N GLN A 62 -9.12 16.50 -10.93
CA GLN A 62 -8.07 16.74 -11.91
C GLN A 62 -6.83 17.30 -11.22
N ALA A 63 -5.80 16.48 -11.06
CA ALA A 63 -4.50 16.98 -10.64
C ALA A 63 -3.87 17.84 -11.76
N PRO A 64 -3.13 18.92 -11.43
CA PRO A 64 -2.39 19.69 -12.44
C PRO A 64 -1.52 18.77 -13.32
N GLY A 65 -1.63 18.92 -14.64
CA GLY A 65 -0.87 18.13 -15.61
C GLY A 65 -1.38 16.70 -15.85
N HIS A 66 -2.54 16.31 -15.28
CA HIS A 66 -3.11 14.97 -15.43
C HIS A 66 -4.50 15.00 -16.08
N ALA A 67 -4.87 13.89 -16.72
CA ALA A 67 -6.22 13.69 -17.22
C ALA A 67 -7.21 13.49 -16.06
N VAL A 68 -8.49 13.77 -16.30
CA VAL A 68 -9.57 13.44 -15.37
C VAL A 68 -9.80 11.92 -15.39
N GLY A 69 -10.04 11.32 -14.23
CA GLY A 69 -10.31 9.89 -14.07
C GLY A 69 -9.27 9.16 -13.22
N ILE A 70 -9.57 7.91 -12.89
CA ILE A 70 -8.65 6.97 -12.23
C ILE A 70 -8.09 6.05 -13.33
N PRO A 71 -6.76 6.01 -13.57
CA PRO A 71 -6.14 5.09 -14.52
C PRO A 71 -6.42 3.61 -14.19
N ASP A 72 -6.46 2.75 -15.22
CA ASP A 72 -6.75 1.31 -15.06
C ASP A 72 -5.82 0.54 -14.11
N HIS A 73 -4.63 1.07 -13.85
CA HIS A 73 -3.61 0.47 -12.96
C HIS A 73 -3.60 1.11 -11.55
N GLU A 74 -4.50 2.04 -11.28
CA GLU A 74 -4.70 2.69 -9.98
C GLU A 74 -6.04 2.29 -9.39
N GLN A 75 -6.19 2.41 -8.07
CA GLN A 75 -7.46 2.15 -7.41
C GLN A 75 -7.64 3.06 -6.19
N VAL A 76 -8.88 3.42 -5.91
CA VAL A 76 -9.26 4.06 -4.66
C VAL A 76 -9.42 3.00 -3.59
N VAL A 77 -8.83 3.22 -2.42
CA VAL A 77 -8.99 2.37 -1.24
C VAL A 77 -9.48 3.20 -0.06
N ARG A 78 -10.46 2.69 0.68
CA ARG A 78 -10.97 3.30 1.90
C ARG A 78 -10.29 2.69 3.11
N ILE A 79 -9.80 3.54 4.00
CA ILE A 79 -9.19 3.15 5.27
C ILE A 79 -9.85 3.93 6.40
N PRO A 80 -10.30 3.28 7.49
CA PRO A 80 -10.97 3.97 8.57
C PRO A 80 -9.98 4.84 9.35
N ALA A 81 -10.43 6.02 9.81
CA ALA A 81 -9.59 6.99 10.51
C ALA A 81 -8.87 6.44 11.76
N ARG A 82 -9.41 5.41 12.41
CA ARG A 82 -8.76 4.72 13.55
C ARG A 82 -7.42 4.06 13.19
N MET A 83 -7.17 3.79 11.91
CA MET A 83 -5.89 3.27 11.41
C MET A 83 -4.80 4.34 11.29
N THR A 84 -5.10 5.61 11.58
CA THR A 84 -4.16 6.74 11.37
C THR A 84 -2.80 6.53 12.03
N SER A 85 -2.74 6.01 13.26
CA SER A 85 -1.46 5.76 13.93
C SER A 85 -0.62 4.70 13.22
N ILE A 86 -1.26 3.65 12.70
CA ILE A 86 -0.63 2.57 11.94
C ILE A 86 -0.12 3.08 10.59
N LEU A 87 -0.89 3.94 9.91
CA LEU A 87 -0.45 4.59 8.67
C LEU A 87 0.76 5.50 8.89
N ARG A 88 0.81 6.25 10.00
CA ARG A 88 1.97 7.08 10.33
C ARG A 88 3.23 6.25 10.55
N GLU A 89 3.14 5.16 11.31
CA GLU A 89 4.29 4.25 11.49
C GLU A 89 4.74 3.63 10.16
N ALA A 90 3.80 3.32 9.25
CA ALA A 90 4.15 2.81 7.93
C ALA A 90 4.91 3.86 7.10
N CYS A 91 4.49 5.13 7.13
CA CYS A 91 5.23 6.22 6.51
C CYS A 91 6.64 6.36 7.09
N ASP A 92 6.76 6.41 8.42
CA ASP A 92 8.06 6.53 9.09
C ASP A 92 8.98 5.34 8.75
N ALA A 93 8.43 4.13 8.64
CA ALA A 93 9.18 2.94 8.24
C ALA A 93 9.62 3.00 6.77
N ALA A 94 8.76 3.45 5.86
CA ALA A 94 9.10 3.61 4.44
C ALA A 94 10.18 4.68 4.23
N GLU A 95 10.08 5.82 4.91
CA GLU A 95 11.10 6.88 4.87
C GLU A 95 12.46 6.38 5.38
N ARG A 96 12.48 5.66 6.50
CA ARG A 96 13.72 5.05 7.03
C ARG A 96 14.34 4.05 6.07
N ALA A 97 13.55 3.35 5.26
CA ALA A 97 14.05 2.38 4.29
C ALA A 97 14.78 3.07 3.12
N GLN A 98 14.34 4.26 2.71
CA GLN A 98 14.99 5.05 1.64
C GLN A 98 16.36 5.63 2.03
N LEU A 99 16.68 5.66 3.32
CA LEU A 99 17.95 6.17 3.85
C LEU A 99 19.04 5.08 4.00
N ARG A 100 18.73 3.81 3.72
CA ARG A 100 19.64 2.67 3.87
C ARG A 100 20.37 2.37 2.57
#